data_AF-A0A819LHJ7-F1
#
_entry.id   AF-A0A819LHJ7-F1
#
_cell.length_a   1.000
_cell.length_b   1.000
_cell.length_c   1.000
_cell.angle_alpha   90.00
_cell.angle_beta   90.00
_cell.angle_gamma   90.00
#
_symmetry.space_group_name_H-M   'P 1'
#
loop_
_entity.id
_entity.type
_entity.pdbx_description
1 polymer ?
#
loop_
_entity_poly.entity_id
_entity_poly.type
_entity_poly.pdbx_seq_one_letter_code
_entity_poly.pdbx_strand_id
1 'polypeptide(L)'
;EEIELEQLTTPTTVNVETSYQGPHISLPINKEHFEALIHSFQRGELLHARYVLLILHELRRILKTLPNVNIVSTHQSTCVTVVGDLHGSLADLMIIFHKNGLPSNENR
;
A
#
# COMPACT_ATOMS: atom_id res chain seq x y z
N GLU A 1 -1.75 -0.70 26.16
CA GLU A 1 -2.56 -0.82 24.94
C GLU A 1 -1.76 -0.58 23.67
N GLU A 2 -1.32 0.63 23.32
CA GLU A 2 -0.58 0.86 22.06
C GLU A 2 0.79 0.15 21.99
N ILE A 3 1.62 0.31 23.04
CA ILE A 3 2.94 -0.33 23.12
C ILE A 3 2.81 -1.86 23.08
N GLU A 4 1.77 -2.39 23.72
CA GLU A 4 1.47 -3.82 23.77
C GLU A 4 1.06 -4.34 22.38
N LEU A 5 0.23 -3.58 21.65
CA LEU A 5 -0.16 -3.91 20.28
C LEU A 5 1.05 -3.92 19.34
N GLU A 6 1.96 -2.96 19.47
CA GLU A 6 3.21 -2.91 18.70
C GLU A 6 4.12 -4.11 18.98
N GLN A 7 4.25 -4.50 20.26
CA GLN A 7 5.01 -5.69 20.65
C GLN A 7 4.40 -6.98 20.07
N LEU A 8 3.08 -7.14 20.15
CA LEU A 8 2.38 -8.33 19.65
C LEU A 8 2.39 -8.43 18.12
N THR A 9 2.55 -7.31 17.42
CA THR A 9 2.45 -7.24 15.95
C THR A 9 3.76 -6.86 15.26
N THR A 10 4.89 -7.03 15.96
CA THR A 10 6.22 -6.71 15.41
C THR A 10 6.53 -7.59 14.18
N PRO A 11 6.76 -7.02 12.98
CA PRO A 11 6.94 -7.82 11.76
C PRO A 11 8.10 -8.83 11.82
N THR A 12 9.19 -8.50 12.52
CA THR A 12 10.41 -9.33 12.56
C THR A 12 10.24 -10.62 13.36
N THR A 13 9.23 -10.71 14.24
CA THR A 13 8.93 -11.94 14.99
C THR A 13 8.22 -12.98 14.13
N VAL A 14 7.62 -12.56 13.01
CA VAL A 14 7.02 -13.45 12.01
C VAL A 14 8.10 -13.88 11.02
N ASN A 15 8.47 -15.15 11.08
CA ASN A 15 9.44 -15.74 10.15
C ASN A 15 8.78 -15.94 8.77
N VAL A 16 9.55 -15.72 7.71
CA VAL A 16 9.11 -16.00 6.32
C VAL A 16 9.68 -17.35 5.93
N GLU A 17 8.84 -18.27 5.49
CA GLU A 17 9.31 -19.58 5.04
C GLU A 17 10.13 -19.45 3.74
N THR A 18 11.16 -20.27 3.59
CA THR A 18 11.99 -20.30 2.37
C THR A 18 11.21 -20.70 1.12
N SER A 19 10.05 -21.34 1.29
CA SER A 19 9.13 -21.69 0.21
C SER A 19 8.29 -20.52 -0.28
N TYR A 20 8.21 -19.40 0.44
CA TYR A 20 7.40 -18.26 0.03
C TYR A 20 7.96 -17.61 -1.24
N GLN A 21 7.20 -17.65 -2.32
CA GLN A 21 7.57 -17.12 -3.64
C GLN A 21 6.91 -15.77 -3.95
N GLY A 22 6.13 -15.22 -3.02
CA GLY A 22 5.45 -13.95 -3.20
C GLY A 22 6.39 -12.74 -3.07
N PRO A 23 5.85 -11.52 -3.23
CA PRO A 23 6.64 -10.31 -3.16
C PRO A 23 7.22 -10.12 -1.76
N HIS A 24 8.49 -9.71 -1.73
CA HIS A 24 9.22 -9.34 -0.53
C HIS A 24 9.31 -7.82 -0.46
N ILE A 25 8.78 -7.23 0.61
CA ILE A 25 8.65 -5.77 0.75
C ILE A 25 9.68 -5.26 1.76
N SER A 26 10.30 -4.14 1.44
CA SER A 26 11.16 -3.39 2.35
C SER A 26 10.75 -1.91 2.40
N LEU A 27 11.17 -1.21 3.47
CA LEU A 27 10.91 0.21 3.64
C LEU A 27 12.15 1.03 3.24
N PRO A 28 11.98 2.20 2.59
CA PRO A 28 10.70 2.77 2.13
C PRO A 28 10.11 1.98 0.95
N ILE A 29 8.77 1.94 0.87
CA ILE A 29 8.07 1.30 -0.27
C ILE A 29 8.39 2.12 -1.53
N ASN A 30 8.93 1.45 -2.54
CA ASN A 30 9.29 2.05 -3.82
C ASN A 30 8.36 1.52 -4.93
N LYS A 31 8.60 1.98 -6.15
CA LYS A 31 7.78 1.62 -7.31
C LYS A 31 7.87 0.12 -7.62
N GLU A 32 9.04 -0.48 -7.48
CA GLU A 32 9.27 -1.90 -7.73
C GLU A 32 8.48 -2.78 -6.76
N HIS A 33 8.46 -2.42 -5.47
CA HIS A 33 7.61 -3.08 -4.46
C HIS A 33 6.14 -2.99 -4.84
N PHE A 34 5.68 -1.82 -5.29
CA PHE A 34 4.29 -1.60 -5.65
C PHE A 34 3.88 -2.40 -6.90
N GLU A 35 4.70 -2.39 -7.95
CA GLU A 35 4.45 -3.18 -9.17
C GLU A 35 4.43 -4.69 -8.88
N ALA A 36 5.35 -5.17 -8.03
CA ALA A 36 5.37 -6.56 -7.60
C ALA A 36 4.09 -6.96 -6.84
N LEU A 37 3.58 -6.09 -5.96
CA LEU A 37 2.31 -6.32 -5.26
C LEU A 37 1.12 -6.38 -6.21
N ILE A 38 1.01 -5.42 -7.13
CA ILE A 38 -0.06 -5.38 -8.12
C ILE A 38 -0.06 -6.65 -8.97
N HIS A 39 1.09 -7.04 -9.49
CA HIS A 39 1.23 -8.25 -10.30
C HIS A 39 0.90 -9.52 -9.50
N SER A 40 1.33 -9.59 -8.24
CA SER A 40 1.03 -10.71 -7.36
C SER A 40 -0.48 -10.84 -7.09
N PHE A 41 -1.14 -9.75 -6.74
CA PHE A 41 -2.57 -9.75 -6.47
C PHE A 41 -3.42 -10.03 -7.72
N GLN A 42 -2.99 -9.58 -8.90
CA GLN A 42 -3.65 -9.92 -10.16
C GLN A 42 -3.62 -11.43 -10.46
N ARG A 43 -2.60 -12.15 -9.98
CA ARG A 43 -2.48 -13.61 -10.09
C ARG A 43 -3.19 -14.37 -8.95
N GLY A 44 -3.83 -13.66 -8.02
CA GLY A 44 -4.48 -14.26 -6.85
C GLY A 44 -3.51 -14.75 -5.78
N GLU A 45 -2.26 -14.30 -5.81
CA GLU A 45 -1.27 -14.63 -4.78
C GLU A 45 -1.52 -13.81 -3.50
N LEU A 46 -1.11 -14.37 -2.37
CA LEU A 46 -1.24 -13.74 -1.06
C LEU A 46 0.07 -13.09 -0.64
N LEU A 47 -0.04 -11.91 -0.04
CA LEU A 47 1.09 -11.26 0.62
C LEU A 47 1.34 -11.91 1.98
N HIS A 48 2.57 -12.30 2.25
CA HIS A 48 2.93 -12.91 3.54
C HIS A 48 2.65 -11.95 4.72
N ALA A 49 2.17 -12.48 5.85
CA ALA A 49 1.71 -11.72 7.00
C ALA A 49 2.76 -10.74 7.56
N ARG A 50 4.05 -11.11 7.55
CA ARG A 50 5.16 -10.21 7.89
C ARG A 50 5.10 -8.89 7.13
N TYR A 51 4.87 -8.94 5.81
CA TYR A 51 4.85 -7.74 4.97
C TYR A 51 3.56 -6.95 5.13
N VAL A 52 2.44 -7.63 5.40
CA VAL A 52 1.18 -6.95 5.79
C VAL A 52 1.40 -6.15 7.07
N LEU A 53 1.98 -6.75 8.10
CA LEU A 53 2.32 -6.06 9.35
C LEU A 53 3.26 -4.88 9.11
N LEU A 54 4.31 -5.07 8.29
CA LEU A 54 5.24 -4.00 7.95
C LEU A 54 4.54 -2.79 7.33
N ILE A 55 3.64 -3.02 6.37
CA ILE A 55 2.88 -1.96 5.68
C ILE A 55 1.92 -1.27 6.65
N LEU A 56 1.19 -2.03 7.48
CA LEU A 56 0.22 -1.46 8.42
C LEU A 56 0.90 -0.61 9.51
N HIS A 57 2.06 -1.03 10.01
CA HIS A 57 2.85 -0.25 10.96
C HIS A 57 3.33 1.07 10.36
N GLU A 58 3.89 1.02 9.14
CA GLU A 58 4.35 2.23 8.47
C GLU A 58 3.20 3.17 8.12
N LEU A 59 2.09 2.62 7.63
CA LEU A 59 0.86 3.39 7.36
C LEU A 59 0.35 4.08 8.61
N ARG A 60 0.24 3.34 9.74
CA ARG A 60 -0.20 3.90 11.03
C ARG A 60 0.71 5.02 11.49
N ARG A 61 2.04 4.85 11.36
CA ARG A 61 3.03 5.87 11.72
C ARG A 61 2.83 7.14 10.90
N ILE A 62 2.63 7.03 9.58
CA ILE A 62 2.42 8.16 8.68
C ILE A 62 1.08 8.84 8.98
N LEU A 63 -0.02 8.09 9.00
CA LEU A 63 -1.37 8.64 9.19
C LEU A 63 -1.53 9.38 10.52
N LYS A 64 -0.85 8.95 11.58
CA LYS A 64 -0.85 9.65 12.88
C LYS A 64 -0.25 11.05 12.84
N THR A 65 0.61 11.33 11.87
CA THR A 65 1.23 12.66 11.71
C THR A 65 0.39 13.62 10.86
N LEU A 66 -0.65 13.12 10.18
CA LEU A 66 -1.50 13.92 9.31
C LEU A 66 -2.63 14.60 10.10
N PRO A 67 -3.06 15.79 9.66
CA PRO A 67 -4.23 16.45 10.23
C PRO A 67 -5.53 15.71 9.86
N ASN A 68 -6.60 15.96 10.62
CA ASN A 68 -7.93 15.44 10.32
C ASN A 68 -8.50 15.92 8.97
N VAL A 69 -8.05 17.08 8.49
CA VAL A 69 -8.42 17.66 7.21
C VAL A 69 -7.15 17.90 6.40
N ASN A 70 -7.00 17.17 5.30
CA ASN A 70 -5.87 17.30 4.39
C ASN A 70 -6.24 18.24 3.24
N ILE A 71 -5.49 19.34 3.11
CA ILE A 71 -5.67 20.31 2.02
C ILE A 71 -4.76 19.90 0.87
N VAL A 72 -5.35 19.59 -0.28
CA VAL A 72 -4.63 19.21 -1.49
C VAL A 72 -4.58 20.40 -2.44
N SER A 73 -3.39 20.72 -2.95
CA SER A 73 -3.18 21.69 -4.02
C SER A 73 -2.56 21.01 -5.24
N THR A 74 -2.87 21.51 -6.43
CA THR A 74 -2.30 21.03 -7.69
C THR A 74 -1.62 22.17 -8.43
N HIS A 75 -0.66 21.82 -9.28
CA HIS A 75 -0.09 22.77 -10.24
C HIS A 75 -0.98 22.81 -11.49
N GLN A 76 -0.85 23.85 -12.33
CA GLN A 76 -1.67 24.01 -13.54
C GLN A 76 -1.63 22.83 -14.51
N SER A 77 -0.58 22.00 -14.46
CA SER A 77 -0.37 20.86 -15.35
C SER A 77 -0.53 19.49 -14.67
N THR A 78 -1.00 19.44 -13.42
CA THR A 78 -1.25 18.18 -12.70
C THR A 78 -2.71 18.09 -12.26
N CYS A 79 -3.24 16.87 -12.24
CA CYS A 79 -4.60 16.61 -11.82
C CYS A 79 -4.63 15.65 -10.62
N VAL A 80 -5.73 15.68 -9.87
CA VAL A 80 -6.04 14.70 -8.83
C VAL A 80 -7.26 13.94 -9.29
N THR A 81 -7.14 12.61 -9.32
CA THR A 81 -8.27 11.72 -9.59
C THR A 81 -8.94 11.36 -8.27
N VAL A 82 -10.23 11.71 -8.14
CA VAL A 82 -11.04 11.34 -6.98
C VAL A 82 -11.79 10.04 -7.30
N VAL A 83 -11.55 9.02 -6.49
CA VAL A 83 -12.21 7.71 -6.59
C VAL A 83 -13.13 7.54 -5.38
N GLY A 84 -14.36 7.07 -5.62
CA GLY A 84 -15.31 6.73 -4.56
C GLY A 84 -15.06 5.36 -3.95
N ASP A 85 -16.10 4.76 -3.40
CA ASP A 85 -15.99 3.48 -2.71
C ASP A 85 -15.75 2.31 -3.68
N LEU A 86 -14.74 1.50 -3.36
CA LEU A 86 -14.42 0.28 -4.11
C LEU A 86 -14.95 -0.99 -3.44
N HIS A 87 -15.32 -0.93 -2.15
CA HIS A 87 -15.82 -2.06 -1.35
C HIS A 87 -14.97 -3.35 -1.46
N GLY A 88 -13.64 -3.22 -1.60
CA GLY A 88 -12.74 -4.36 -1.72
C GLY A 88 -12.65 -4.98 -3.12
N SER A 89 -13.27 -4.37 -4.14
CA SER A 89 -13.15 -4.80 -5.53
C SER A 89 -11.76 -4.49 -6.09
N LEU A 90 -10.87 -5.49 -6.05
CA LEU A 90 -9.55 -5.40 -6.67
C LEU A 90 -9.66 -5.19 -8.19
N ALA A 91 -10.64 -5.83 -8.84
CA ALA A 91 -10.84 -5.70 -10.28
C ALA A 91 -11.14 -4.25 -10.69
N ASP A 92 -12.02 -3.56 -9.96
CA ASP A 92 -12.34 -2.16 -10.23
C ASP A 92 -11.13 -1.25 -10.00
N LEU A 93 -10.34 -1.51 -8.94
CA LEU A 93 -9.08 -0.78 -8.70
C LEU A 93 -8.10 -0.94 -9.88
N MET A 94 -7.96 -2.16 -10.42
CA MET A 94 -7.09 -2.42 -11.56
C MET A 94 -7.58 -1.71 -12.84
N ILE A 95 -8.90 -1.64 -13.05
CA ILE A 95 -9.48 -0.86 -14.16
C ILE A 95 -9.17 0.62 -14.02
N ILE A 96 -9.23 1.16 -12.80
CA ILE A 96 -8.88 2.57 -12.54
C ILE A 96 -7.41 2.83 -12.89
N PHE A 97 -6.50 1.96 -12.46
CA PHE A 97 -5.07 2.07 -12.79
C PHE A 97 -4.81 1.92 -14.29
N HIS A 98 -5.54 1.03 -14.98
CA HIS A 98 -5.40 0.90 -16.43
C HIS A 98 -5.85 2.16 -17.18
N LYS A 99 -6.93 2.82 -16.71
CA LYS A 99 -7.48 4.02 -17.35
C LYS A 99 -6.73 5.32 -17.01
N ASN A 100 -6.26 5.47 -15.77
CA ASN A 100 -5.68 6.71 -15.27
C ASN A 100 -4.15 6.62 -15.05
N GLY A 101 -3.56 5.45 -15.27
CA GLY A 101 -2.18 5.16 -14.87
C GLY A 101 -2.05 4.81 -13.38
N LEU A 102 -0.84 4.40 -12.99
CA LEU A 102 -0.50 4.17 -11.59
C LEU A 102 -0.36 5.50 -10.84
N PRO A 103 -0.63 5.54 -9.53
CA PRO A 103 -0.46 6.74 -8.74
C PRO A 103 0.96 7.31 -8.85
N SER A 104 1.08 8.60 -9.17
CA SER A 104 2.36 9.30 -9.29
C SER A 104 2.23 10.79 -8.94
N ASN A 105 3.36 11.47 -8.73
CA ASN A 105 3.37 12.92 -8.57
C ASN A 105 3.10 13.68 -9.88
N GLU A 106 3.09 12.98 -11.01
CA GLU A 106 2.94 13.54 -12.35
C GLU A 106 1.57 13.23 -12.97
N ASN A 107 0.58 12.81 -12.18
CA ASN A 107 -0.77 12.51 -12.66
C ASN A 107 -1.33 13.69 -13.49
N ARG A 108 -1.83 13.40 -14.69
CA ARG A 108 -2.37 14.37 -15.66
C ARG A 108 -3.78 14.03 -16.07
#